data_AF-A0A699QDX7-F1
#
_entry.id   AF-A0A699QDX7-F1
#
_cell.length_a   1.000
_cell.length_b   1.000
_cell.length_c   1.000
_cell.angle_alpha   90.00
_cell.angle_beta   90.00
_cell.angle_gamma   90.00
#
_symmetry.space_group_name_H-M   'P 1'
#
loop_
_entity.id
_entity.type
_entity.pdbx_description
1 polymer ?
#
loop_
_entity_poly.entity_id
_entity_poly.type
_entity_poly.pdbx_seq_one_letter_code
_entity_poly.pdbx_strand_id
1 'polypeptide(L)'
;MSSPESAQTFAELFEINDLKAQVQEKDTVILKLKAKIKSFSGDVKERKVKRDVEEFETMNLELDHKVTKLAAENKHLKQTYKQLFDLIKSSRVQSKEHCDDLINKVNLKSVKVSDLIASLQEKVLVITALKEQLNKLKSKAILTDAVSLNLIDPALLQVDVASLVPKLRMNRTAHTDYIRHTQEEAATLREIVESERLLSPLNTSLAYACKYTRRIQELLIILQQTCPSITDLGTKLVAVTPKNKTK
;
A
#
# COMPACT_ATOMS: atom_id res chain seq x y z
N MET A 1 98.63 -25.51 -80.50
CA MET A 1 97.32 -26.22 -80.49
C MET A 1 97.05 -26.58 -79.05
N SER A 2 96.15 -25.84 -78.37
CA SER A 2 95.86 -26.07 -76.96
C SER A 2 95.01 -27.33 -76.80
N SER A 3 95.36 -28.22 -75.87
CA SER A 3 94.68 -29.52 -75.69
C SER A 3 93.26 -29.32 -75.16
N PRO A 4 92.22 -29.90 -75.81
CA PRO A 4 90.82 -29.74 -75.40
C PRO A 4 90.55 -30.28 -73.97
N GLU A 5 91.34 -31.24 -73.52
CA GLU A 5 91.21 -31.92 -72.23
C GLU A 5 91.44 -30.98 -71.03
N SER A 6 92.37 -30.02 -71.18
CA SER A 6 92.69 -29.02 -70.14
C SER A 6 91.64 -27.91 -69.98
N ALA A 7 90.90 -27.61 -71.06
CA ALA A 7 89.78 -26.67 -71.04
C ALA A 7 88.53 -27.32 -70.42
N GLN A 8 88.36 -28.63 -70.60
CA GLN A 8 87.25 -29.41 -70.06
C GLN A 8 87.34 -29.52 -68.52
N THR A 9 88.54 -29.69 -67.97
CA THR A 9 88.77 -29.74 -66.50
C THR A 9 88.54 -28.40 -65.80
N PHE A 10 88.79 -27.28 -66.49
CA PHE A 10 88.61 -25.94 -65.91
C PHE A 10 87.13 -25.53 -65.85
N ALA A 11 86.33 -25.94 -66.83
CA ALA A 11 84.88 -25.74 -66.83
C ALA A 11 84.20 -26.54 -65.68
N GLU A 12 84.64 -27.77 -65.43
CA GLU A 12 84.14 -28.60 -64.32
C GLU A 12 84.43 -27.99 -62.94
N LEU A 13 85.61 -27.36 -62.76
CA LEU A 13 85.95 -26.65 -61.51
C LEU A 13 85.06 -25.42 -61.25
N PHE A 14 84.66 -24.72 -62.32
CA PHE A 14 83.76 -23.57 -62.22
C PHE A 14 82.34 -24.00 -61.82
N GLU A 15 81.82 -25.05 -62.45
CA GLU A 15 80.55 -25.72 -62.09
C GLU A 15 80.54 -26.17 -60.62
N ILE A 16 81.62 -26.81 -60.14
CA ILE A 16 81.72 -27.27 -58.74
C ILE A 16 81.67 -26.11 -57.73
N ASN A 17 82.35 -24.99 -58.02
CA ASN A 17 82.33 -23.83 -57.13
C ASN A 17 80.97 -23.14 -57.11
N ASP A 18 80.27 -23.06 -58.24
CA ASP A 18 78.92 -22.53 -58.31
C ASP A 18 77.93 -23.40 -57.52
N LEU A 19 78.02 -24.73 -57.68
CA LEU A 19 77.25 -25.68 -56.89
C LEU A 19 77.52 -25.54 -55.39
N LYS A 20 78.77 -25.31 -54.99
CA LYS A 20 79.14 -25.09 -53.59
C LYS A 20 78.54 -23.81 -53.01
N ALA A 21 78.54 -22.71 -53.78
CA ALA A 21 77.90 -21.46 -53.39
C ALA A 21 76.38 -21.65 -53.24
N GLN A 22 75.75 -22.34 -54.19
CA GLN A 22 74.32 -22.67 -54.14
C GLN A 22 73.96 -23.58 -52.94
N VAL A 23 74.83 -24.53 -52.57
CA VAL A 23 74.63 -25.38 -51.38
C VAL A 23 74.70 -24.54 -50.10
N GLN A 24 75.68 -23.63 -49.97
CA GLN A 24 75.78 -22.74 -48.81
C GLN A 24 74.58 -21.77 -48.69
N GLU A 25 74.08 -21.27 -49.83
CA GLU A 25 72.86 -20.46 -49.86
C GLU A 25 71.65 -21.27 -49.38
N LYS A 26 71.49 -22.51 -49.89
CA LYS A 26 70.42 -23.42 -49.47
C LYS A 26 70.51 -23.80 -47.99
N ASP A 27 71.70 -24.04 -47.45
CA ASP A 27 71.91 -24.30 -46.00
C ASP A 27 71.47 -23.11 -45.14
N THR A 28 71.75 -21.89 -45.59
CA THR A 28 71.32 -20.66 -44.92
C THR A 28 69.79 -20.52 -44.94
N VAL A 29 69.15 -20.84 -46.06
CA VAL A 29 67.69 -20.85 -46.19
C VAL A 29 67.06 -21.91 -45.29
N ILE A 30 67.65 -23.11 -45.24
CA ILE A 30 67.21 -24.20 -44.36
C ILE A 30 67.28 -23.77 -42.88
N LEU A 31 68.37 -23.11 -42.46
CA LEU A 31 68.48 -22.57 -41.09
C LEU A 31 67.39 -21.53 -40.78
N LYS A 32 67.13 -20.59 -41.69
CA LYS A 32 66.06 -19.59 -41.54
C LYS A 32 64.66 -20.22 -41.49
N LEU A 33 64.40 -21.23 -42.32
CA LEU A 33 63.14 -21.97 -42.32
C LEU A 33 62.98 -22.78 -41.03
N LYS A 34 64.04 -23.43 -40.53
CA LYS A 34 64.03 -24.17 -39.26
C LYS A 34 63.74 -23.25 -38.07
N ALA A 35 64.31 -22.04 -38.05
CA ALA A 35 64.01 -21.03 -37.04
C ALA A 35 62.54 -20.55 -37.12
N LYS A 36 62.03 -20.29 -38.34
CA LYS A 36 60.61 -19.94 -38.54
C LYS A 36 59.68 -21.07 -38.10
N ILE A 37 59.94 -22.31 -38.48
CA ILE A 37 59.13 -23.48 -38.08
C ILE A 37 59.08 -23.62 -36.56
N LYS A 38 60.22 -23.46 -35.86
CA LYS A 38 60.26 -23.42 -34.38
C LYS A 38 59.45 -22.27 -33.79
N SER A 39 59.41 -21.09 -34.43
CA SER A 39 58.59 -19.97 -33.96
C SER A 39 57.08 -20.18 -34.21
N PHE A 40 56.71 -21.01 -35.18
CA PHE A 40 55.33 -21.33 -35.52
C PHE A 40 54.75 -22.54 -34.77
N SER A 41 55.59 -23.45 -34.24
CA SER A 41 55.16 -24.77 -33.74
C SER A 41 54.50 -24.79 -32.35
N GLY A 42 53.77 -23.75 -31.94
CA GLY A 42 52.88 -23.90 -30.76
C GLY A 42 52.09 -22.67 -30.29
N ASP A 43 52.64 -21.47 -30.27
CA ASP A 43 52.57 -20.87 -28.94
C ASP A 43 51.50 -19.77 -28.71
N VAL A 44 51.00 -19.04 -29.71
CA VAL A 44 50.15 -17.85 -29.43
C VAL A 44 48.65 -18.13 -29.44
N LYS A 45 48.14 -18.87 -30.44
CA LYS A 45 46.70 -19.14 -30.57
C LYS A 45 46.23 -20.15 -29.53
N GLU A 46 47.01 -21.18 -29.25
CA GLU A 46 46.69 -22.19 -28.25
C GLU A 46 46.73 -21.61 -26.83
N ARG A 47 47.75 -20.80 -26.49
CA ARG A 47 47.76 -20.06 -25.20
C ARG A 47 46.61 -19.07 -25.05
N LYS A 48 46.14 -18.46 -26.15
CA LYS A 48 44.97 -17.58 -26.12
C LYS A 48 43.70 -18.39 -25.82
N VAL A 49 43.45 -19.47 -26.57
CA VAL A 49 42.31 -20.36 -26.34
C VAL A 49 42.33 -20.91 -24.92
N LYS A 50 43.50 -21.30 -24.40
CA LYS A 50 43.63 -21.78 -23.02
C LYS A 50 43.21 -20.73 -21.98
N ARG A 51 43.67 -19.48 -22.11
CA ARG A 51 43.23 -18.40 -21.22
C ARG A 51 41.75 -18.11 -21.33
N ASP A 52 41.20 -18.10 -22.55
CA ASP A 52 39.77 -17.88 -22.78
C ASP A 52 38.94 -19.00 -22.12
N VAL A 53 39.43 -20.25 -22.13
CA VAL A 53 38.80 -21.39 -21.43
C VAL A 53 38.87 -21.22 -19.91
N GLU A 54 40.01 -20.85 -19.34
CA GLU A 54 40.17 -20.60 -17.89
C GLU A 54 39.24 -19.45 -17.41
N GLU A 55 39.08 -18.40 -18.22
CA GLU A 55 38.13 -17.31 -17.95
C GLU A 55 36.67 -17.81 -18.00
N PHE A 56 36.33 -18.64 -18.99
CA PHE A 56 35.01 -19.28 -19.08
C PHE A 56 34.71 -20.19 -17.88
N GLU A 57 35.67 -20.98 -17.43
CA GLU A 57 35.54 -21.82 -16.22
C GLU A 57 35.24 -20.97 -14.98
N THR A 58 35.95 -19.85 -14.83
CA THR A 58 35.75 -18.91 -13.72
C THR A 58 34.36 -18.27 -13.77
N MET A 59 33.93 -17.78 -14.94
CA MET A 59 32.59 -17.22 -15.13
C MET A 59 31.50 -18.26 -14.86
N ASN A 60 31.71 -19.51 -15.25
CA ASN A 60 30.75 -20.58 -15.04
C ASN A 60 30.58 -20.92 -13.55
N LEU A 61 31.68 -20.93 -12.78
CA LEU A 61 31.63 -21.07 -11.32
C LEU A 61 30.86 -19.91 -10.66
N GLU A 62 31.10 -18.67 -11.10
CA GLU A 62 30.36 -17.51 -10.58
C GLU A 62 28.86 -17.60 -10.89
N LEU A 63 28.51 -18.05 -12.10
CA LEU A 63 27.13 -18.26 -12.51
C LEU A 63 26.44 -19.35 -11.68
N ASP A 64 27.10 -20.49 -11.45
CA ASP A 64 26.59 -21.57 -10.60
C ASP A 64 26.29 -21.10 -9.17
N HIS A 65 27.18 -20.28 -8.60
CA HIS A 65 26.94 -19.66 -7.29
C HIS A 65 25.71 -18.74 -7.31
N LYS A 66 25.56 -17.90 -8.34
CA LYS A 66 24.37 -17.03 -8.50
C LYS A 66 23.09 -17.84 -8.66
N VAL A 67 23.11 -18.89 -9.48
CA VAL A 67 21.96 -19.79 -9.69
C VAL A 67 21.57 -20.49 -8.38
N THR A 68 22.54 -20.99 -7.63
CA THR A 68 22.30 -21.63 -6.32
C THR A 68 21.69 -20.65 -5.32
N LYS A 69 22.20 -19.41 -5.25
CA LYS A 69 21.65 -18.35 -4.40
C LYS A 69 20.20 -18.03 -4.78
N LEU A 70 19.91 -17.84 -6.06
CA LEU A 70 18.55 -17.57 -6.54
C LEU A 70 17.60 -18.75 -6.29
N ALA A 71 18.08 -19.99 -6.38
CA ALA A 71 17.28 -21.17 -6.07
C ALA A 71 16.88 -21.22 -4.58
N ALA A 72 17.80 -20.86 -3.68
CA ALA A 72 17.51 -20.74 -2.25
C ALA A 72 16.49 -19.62 -1.96
N GLU A 73 16.70 -18.43 -2.53
CA GLU A 73 15.78 -17.29 -2.39
C GLU A 73 14.37 -17.63 -2.90
N ASN A 74 14.25 -18.27 -4.06
CA ASN A 74 12.96 -18.73 -4.60
C ASN A 74 12.26 -19.74 -3.68
N LYS A 75 13.00 -20.64 -3.05
CA LYS A 75 12.44 -21.61 -2.08
C LYS A 75 11.90 -20.89 -0.85
N HIS A 76 12.64 -19.93 -0.29
CA HIS A 76 12.20 -19.10 0.83
C HIS A 76 10.97 -18.25 0.48
N LEU A 77 10.94 -17.65 -0.71
CA LEU A 77 9.80 -16.87 -1.18
C LEU A 77 8.54 -17.73 -1.31
N LYS A 78 8.66 -18.93 -1.91
CA LYS A 78 7.55 -19.89 -2.03
C LYS A 78 6.98 -20.30 -0.68
N GLN A 79 7.84 -20.51 0.32
CA GLN A 79 7.41 -20.83 1.69
C GLN A 79 6.72 -19.65 2.36
N THR A 80 7.27 -18.45 2.22
CA THR A 80 6.69 -17.22 2.79
C THR A 80 5.31 -16.94 2.19
N TYR A 81 5.17 -17.09 0.87
CA TYR A 81 3.88 -16.93 0.19
C TYR A 81 2.83 -17.91 0.74
N LYS A 82 3.21 -19.18 0.96
CA LYS A 82 2.31 -20.18 1.54
C LYS A 82 1.85 -19.78 2.95
N GLN A 83 2.78 -19.32 3.80
CA GLN A 83 2.47 -18.89 5.16
C GLN A 83 1.52 -17.68 5.18
N LEU A 84 1.76 -16.68 4.32
CA LEU A 84 0.88 -15.52 4.18
C LEU A 84 -0.51 -15.91 3.71
N PHE A 85 -0.61 -16.83 2.75
CA PHE A 85 -1.89 -17.34 2.29
C PHE A 85 -2.68 -18.03 3.41
N ASP A 86 -2.04 -18.90 4.19
CA ASP A 86 -2.67 -19.58 5.32
C ASP A 86 -3.10 -18.59 6.42
N LEU A 87 -2.29 -17.56 6.68
CA LEU A 87 -2.62 -16.49 7.64
C LEU A 87 -3.83 -15.66 7.20
N ILE A 88 -3.87 -15.24 5.93
CA ILE A 88 -5.01 -14.51 5.36
C ILE A 88 -6.29 -15.36 5.43
N LYS A 89 -6.18 -16.66 5.12
CA LYS A 89 -7.30 -17.59 5.21
C LYS A 89 -7.85 -17.68 6.64
N SER A 90 -6.98 -17.84 7.63
CA SER A 90 -7.37 -17.90 9.06
C SER A 90 -8.01 -16.58 9.52
N SER A 91 -7.40 -15.44 9.20
CA SER A 91 -7.92 -14.11 9.55
C SER A 91 -9.33 -13.87 8.98
N ARG A 92 -9.59 -14.31 7.74
CA ARG A 92 -10.93 -14.23 7.13
C ARG A 92 -11.98 -15.03 7.90
N VAL A 93 -11.63 -16.24 8.35
CA VAL A 93 -12.54 -17.07 9.14
C VAL A 93 -12.87 -16.38 10.47
N GLN A 94 -11.85 -15.89 11.18
CA GLN A 94 -12.02 -15.20 12.45
C GLN A 94 -12.83 -13.90 12.31
N SER A 95 -12.56 -13.10 11.28
CA SER A 95 -13.31 -11.87 11.03
C SER A 95 -14.78 -12.14 10.73
N LYS A 96 -15.09 -13.24 10.01
CA LYS A 96 -16.47 -13.63 9.74
C LYS A 96 -17.20 -13.99 11.03
N GLU A 97 -16.58 -14.82 11.86
CA GLU A 97 -17.15 -15.23 13.15
C GLU A 97 -17.40 -14.03 14.07
N HIS A 98 -16.46 -13.08 14.14
CA HIS A 98 -16.64 -11.84 14.91
C HIS A 98 -17.80 -10.99 14.38
N CYS A 99 -17.95 -10.86 13.06
CA CYS A 99 -19.08 -10.17 12.46
C CYS A 99 -20.41 -10.86 12.78
N ASP A 100 -20.47 -12.19 12.68
CA ASP A 100 -21.67 -12.97 12.99
C ASP A 100 -22.09 -12.81 14.46
N ASP A 101 -21.14 -12.82 15.41
CA ASP A 101 -21.40 -12.52 16.84
C ASP A 101 -21.93 -11.09 17.04
N LEU A 102 -21.33 -10.10 16.38
CA LEU A 102 -21.77 -8.71 16.49
C LEU A 102 -23.18 -8.52 15.93
N ILE A 103 -23.50 -9.14 14.80
CA ILE A 103 -24.84 -9.14 14.19
C ILE A 103 -25.86 -9.72 15.18
N ASN A 104 -25.55 -10.86 15.80
CA ASN A 104 -26.43 -11.49 16.78
C ASN A 104 -26.67 -10.58 18.00
N LYS A 105 -25.62 -9.92 18.52
CA LYS A 105 -25.75 -8.95 19.62
C LYS A 105 -26.62 -7.75 19.25
N VAL A 106 -26.47 -7.22 18.03
CA VAL A 106 -27.29 -6.10 17.52
C VAL A 106 -28.75 -6.54 17.39
N ASN A 107 -29.01 -7.71 16.81
CA ASN A 107 -30.36 -8.24 16.64
C ASN A 107 -31.05 -8.41 18.01
N LEU A 108 -30.36 -8.97 19.01
CA LEU A 108 -30.91 -9.11 20.36
C LEU A 108 -31.25 -7.76 21.00
N LYS A 109 -30.39 -6.75 20.84
CA LYS A 109 -30.68 -5.38 21.32
C LYS A 109 -31.86 -4.76 20.57
N SER A 110 -31.97 -4.98 19.27
CA SER A 110 -33.07 -4.48 18.46
C SER A 110 -34.41 -5.03 18.93
N VAL A 111 -34.49 -6.32 19.26
CA VAL A 111 -35.70 -6.93 19.84
C VAL A 111 -36.09 -6.24 21.14
N LYS A 112 -35.15 -6.06 22.07
CA LYS A 112 -35.40 -5.36 23.35
C LYS A 112 -35.88 -3.92 23.17
N VAL A 113 -35.37 -3.21 22.15
CA VAL A 113 -35.81 -1.86 21.81
C VAL A 113 -37.23 -1.87 21.27
N SER A 114 -37.58 -2.83 20.41
CA SER A 114 -38.95 -3.00 19.91
C SER A 114 -39.94 -3.26 21.05
N ASP A 115 -39.60 -4.13 22.00
CA ASP A 115 -40.44 -4.42 23.17
C ASP A 115 -40.66 -3.16 24.03
N LEU A 116 -39.60 -2.36 24.24
CA LEU A 116 -39.68 -1.10 24.98
C LEU A 116 -40.55 -0.06 24.26
N ILE A 117 -40.44 0.03 22.93
CA ILE A 117 -41.27 0.91 22.10
C ILE A 117 -42.74 0.51 22.22
N ALA A 118 -43.07 -0.79 22.16
CA ALA A 118 -44.44 -1.28 22.32
C ALA A 118 -45.02 -0.90 23.70
N SER A 119 -44.25 -1.10 24.78
CA SER A 119 -44.67 -0.70 26.13
C SER A 119 -44.88 0.82 26.25
N LEU A 120 -44.04 1.63 25.60
CA LEU A 120 -44.20 3.07 25.60
C LEU A 120 -45.46 3.50 24.83
N GLN A 121 -45.75 2.87 23.69
CA GLN A 121 -46.97 3.12 22.91
C GLN A 121 -48.23 2.83 23.73
N GLU A 122 -48.26 1.73 24.48
CA GLU A 122 -49.36 1.42 25.40
C GLU A 122 -49.58 2.54 26.44
N LYS A 123 -48.50 3.02 27.06
CA LYS A 123 -48.58 4.15 28.02
C LYS A 123 -49.09 5.43 27.37
N VAL A 124 -48.68 5.73 26.14
CA VAL A 124 -49.18 6.89 25.38
C VAL A 124 -50.69 6.79 25.15
N LEU A 125 -51.20 5.61 24.80
CA LEU A 125 -52.64 5.39 24.65
C LEU A 125 -53.40 5.62 25.97
N VAL A 126 -52.89 5.09 27.09
CA VAL A 126 -53.47 5.31 28.42
C VAL A 126 -53.51 6.80 28.78
N ILE A 127 -52.40 7.52 28.57
CA ILE A 127 -52.32 8.97 28.82
C ILE A 127 -53.34 9.73 27.95
N THR A 128 -53.49 9.33 26.69
CA THR A 128 -54.43 9.97 25.76
C THR A 128 -55.87 9.77 26.22
N ALA A 129 -56.24 8.56 26.65
CA ALA A 129 -57.56 8.25 27.20
C ALA A 129 -57.85 9.02 28.50
N LEU A 130 -56.88 9.08 29.43
CA LEU A 130 -57.01 9.85 30.68
C LEU A 130 -57.17 11.35 30.39
N LYS A 131 -56.42 11.90 29.42
CA LYS A 131 -56.54 13.30 29.01
C LYS A 131 -57.92 13.60 28.42
N GLU A 132 -58.49 12.70 27.63
CA GLU A 132 -59.86 12.84 27.10
C GLU A 132 -60.90 12.82 28.23
N GLN A 133 -60.79 11.89 29.17
CA GLN A 133 -61.67 11.85 30.35
C GLN A 133 -61.58 13.14 31.18
N LEU A 134 -60.37 13.65 31.40
CA LEU A 134 -60.14 14.91 32.11
C LEU A 134 -60.80 16.10 31.39
N ASN A 135 -60.64 16.19 30.06
CA ASN A 135 -61.26 17.24 29.26
C ASN A 135 -62.80 17.17 29.33
N LYS A 136 -63.37 15.97 29.34
CA LYS A 136 -64.82 15.74 29.48
C LYS A 136 -65.36 16.12 30.86
N LEU A 137 -64.59 15.87 31.92
CA LEU A 137 -64.93 16.33 33.28
C LEU A 137 -64.87 17.85 33.38
N LYS A 138 -63.84 18.47 32.77
CA LYS A 138 -63.69 19.93 32.75
C LYS A 138 -64.85 20.62 32.03
N SER A 139 -65.29 20.09 30.88
CA SER A 139 -66.45 20.65 30.17
C SER A 139 -67.77 20.48 30.92
N LYS A 140 -67.94 19.38 31.69
CA LYS A 140 -69.08 19.21 32.61
C LYS A 140 -69.03 20.16 33.80
N ALA A 141 -67.87 20.34 34.44
CA ALA A 141 -67.69 21.24 35.58
C ALA A 141 -67.96 22.71 35.21
N ILE A 142 -67.53 23.15 34.02
CA ILE A 142 -67.84 24.50 33.48
C ILE A 142 -69.36 24.71 33.31
N LEU A 143 -70.13 23.65 33.10
CA LEU A 143 -71.58 23.69 32.94
C LEU A 143 -72.34 23.60 34.28
N THR A 144 -71.66 23.23 35.37
CA THR A 144 -72.33 22.97 36.65
C THR A 144 -72.18 24.09 37.66
N ASP A 145 -71.11 24.89 37.67
CA ASP A 145 -71.05 26.02 38.61
C ASP A 145 -69.90 27.00 38.36
N ALA A 146 -70.23 28.28 38.53
CA ALA A 146 -69.30 29.36 38.87
C ALA A 146 -68.67 29.15 40.27
N VAL A 147 -68.19 27.95 40.59
CA VAL A 147 -67.65 27.59 41.91
C VAL A 147 -66.20 27.13 41.77
N SER A 148 -65.32 28.04 42.18
CA SER A 148 -63.92 27.87 42.61
C SER A 148 -63.11 26.76 41.94
N LEU A 149 -62.45 27.08 40.83
CA LEU A 149 -61.26 26.35 40.39
C LEU A 149 -60.09 26.70 41.32
N ASN A 150 -59.72 25.79 42.21
CA ASN A 150 -58.39 25.76 42.81
C ASN A 150 -57.38 25.55 41.67
N LEU A 151 -56.72 26.65 41.31
CA LEU A 151 -55.60 26.69 40.37
C LEU A 151 -54.53 25.71 40.86
N ILE A 152 -54.07 24.80 39.99
CA ILE A 152 -52.95 23.91 40.28
C ILE A 152 -51.76 24.77 40.74
N ASP A 153 -51.16 24.40 41.87
CA ASP A 153 -50.02 25.08 42.46
C ASP A 153 -48.86 25.16 41.44
N PRO A 154 -48.44 26.36 41.02
CA PRO A 154 -47.30 26.56 40.11
C PRO A 154 -46.00 25.90 40.61
N ALA A 155 -45.88 25.63 41.91
CA ALA A 155 -44.73 24.95 42.50
C ALA A 155 -44.54 23.51 42.00
N LEU A 156 -45.59 22.82 41.56
CA LEU A 156 -45.51 21.44 41.06
C LEU A 156 -45.02 21.32 39.61
N LEU A 157 -44.95 22.44 38.87
CA LEU A 157 -44.44 22.51 37.50
C LEU A 157 -43.01 23.07 37.41
N GLN A 158 -42.40 23.47 38.54
CA GLN A 158 -40.99 23.83 38.56
C GLN A 158 -40.11 22.58 38.49
N VAL A 159 -39.64 22.27 37.28
CA VAL A 159 -38.47 21.40 37.11
C VAL A 159 -37.28 22.17 37.69
N ASP A 160 -36.60 21.60 38.69
CA ASP A 160 -35.41 22.20 39.28
C ASP A 160 -34.28 22.31 38.24
N VAL A 161 -34.23 23.46 37.58
CA VAL A 161 -33.23 23.83 36.57
C VAL A 161 -31.82 23.75 37.17
N ALA A 162 -31.65 23.98 38.48
CA ALA A 162 -30.34 23.95 39.14
C ALA A 162 -29.74 22.54 39.14
N SER A 163 -30.55 21.49 39.32
CA SER A 163 -30.11 20.09 39.20
C SER A 163 -29.75 19.67 37.76
N LEU A 164 -30.33 20.36 36.76
CA LEU A 164 -30.11 20.07 35.34
C LEU A 164 -28.87 20.76 34.76
N VAL A 165 -28.51 21.95 35.29
CA VAL A 165 -27.39 22.76 34.79
C VAL A 165 -26.05 22.00 34.75
N PRO A 166 -25.64 21.21 35.77
CA PRO A 166 -24.41 20.43 35.71
C PRO A 166 -24.45 19.34 34.63
N LYS A 167 -25.58 18.64 34.49
CA LYS A 167 -25.77 17.58 33.47
C LYS A 167 -25.75 18.15 32.06
N LEU A 168 -26.39 19.30 31.85
CA LEU A 168 -26.37 20.02 30.58
C LEU A 168 -24.96 20.53 30.22
N ARG A 169 -24.17 21.00 31.20
CA ARG A 169 -22.76 21.37 30.98
C ARG A 169 -21.90 20.17 30.57
N MET A 170 -22.03 19.03 31.26
CA MET A 170 -21.27 17.81 30.92
C MET A 170 -21.64 17.26 29.54
N ASN A 171 -22.94 17.25 29.21
CA ASN A 171 -23.40 16.86 27.88
C ASN A 171 -22.90 17.82 26.78
N ARG A 172 -22.82 19.12 27.07
CA ARG A 172 -22.25 20.10 26.14
C ARG A 172 -20.77 19.83 25.89
N THR A 173 -19.98 19.56 26.93
CA THR A 173 -18.55 19.22 26.78
C THR A 173 -18.37 17.93 25.98
N ALA A 174 -19.11 16.87 26.31
CA ALA A 174 -19.05 15.60 25.57
C ALA A 174 -19.42 15.76 24.09
N HIS A 175 -20.43 16.59 23.79
CA HIS A 175 -20.83 16.87 22.41
C HIS A 175 -19.75 17.64 21.65
N THR A 176 -19.12 18.64 22.28
CA THR A 176 -17.99 19.37 21.69
C THR A 176 -16.79 18.45 21.42
N ASP A 177 -16.46 17.56 22.35
CA ASP A 177 -15.35 16.62 22.20
C ASP A 177 -15.60 15.61 21.07
N TYR A 178 -16.82 15.10 20.95
CA TYR A 178 -17.22 14.21 19.86
C TYR A 178 -17.10 14.89 18.48
N ILE A 179 -17.55 16.14 18.37
CA ILE A 179 -17.47 16.90 17.11
C ILE A 179 -16.01 17.16 16.73
N ARG A 180 -15.17 17.54 17.69
CA ARG A 180 -13.73 17.75 17.47
C ARG A 180 -13.04 16.48 16.98
N HIS A 181 -13.29 15.34 17.62
CA HIS A 181 -12.75 14.06 17.18
C HIS A 181 -13.20 13.69 15.76
N THR A 182 -14.49 13.91 15.46
CA THR A 182 -15.05 13.65 14.13
C THR A 182 -14.40 14.54 13.05
N GLN A 183 -14.06 15.79 13.38
CA GLN A 183 -13.34 16.69 12.48
C GLN A 183 -11.90 16.23 12.22
N GLU A 184 -11.18 15.77 13.26
CA GLU A 184 -9.82 15.24 13.16
C GLU A 184 -9.76 13.96 12.30
N GLU A 185 -10.71 13.03 12.50
CA GLU A 185 -10.83 11.82 11.68
C GLU A 185 -11.20 12.16 10.22
N ALA A 186 -12.09 13.12 10.01
CA ALA A 186 -12.45 13.57 8.66
C ALA A 186 -11.27 14.20 7.90
N ALA A 187 -10.40 14.93 8.61
CA ALA A 187 -9.17 15.50 8.04
C ALA A 187 -8.19 14.40 7.64
N THR A 188 -8.00 13.40 8.52
CA THR A 188 -7.13 12.24 8.25
C THR A 188 -7.62 11.43 7.05
N LEU A 189 -8.94 11.16 6.98
CA LEU A 189 -9.53 10.46 5.84
C LEU A 189 -9.37 11.23 4.53
N ARG A 190 -9.42 12.56 4.56
CA ARG A 190 -9.19 13.40 3.37
C ARG A 190 -7.74 13.24 2.88
N GLU A 191 -6.76 13.28 3.77
CA GLU A 191 -5.34 13.11 3.44
C GLU A 191 -5.07 11.72 2.81
N ILE A 192 -5.65 10.66 3.38
CA ILE A 192 -5.54 9.30 2.84
C ILE A 192 -6.15 9.22 1.44
N VAL A 193 -7.36 9.75 1.25
CA VAL A 193 -8.04 9.77 -0.06
C VAL A 193 -7.21 10.55 -1.10
N GLU A 194 -6.59 11.66 -0.71
CA GLU A 194 -5.76 12.47 -1.60
C GLU A 194 -4.44 11.77 -1.96
N SER A 195 -3.80 11.08 -1.01
CA SER A 195 -2.60 10.26 -1.26
C SER A 195 -2.88 9.05 -2.17
N GLU A 196 -3.99 8.35 -1.95
CA GLU A 196 -4.38 7.17 -2.73
C GLU A 196 -4.76 7.58 -4.16
N ARG A 197 -5.38 8.75 -4.32
CA ARG A 197 -5.71 9.32 -5.63
C ARG A 197 -4.48 9.65 -6.48
N LEU A 198 -3.37 10.03 -5.85
CA LEU A 198 -2.09 10.28 -6.52
C LEU A 198 -1.41 8.97 -6.96
N LEU A 199 -1.58 7.88 -6.20
CA LEU A 199 -1.02 6.57 -6.51
C LEU A 199 -1.87 5.74 -7.48
N SER A 200 -3.20 5.82 -7.41
CA SER A 200 -4.11 4.98 -8.19
C SER A 200 -5.43 5.70 -8.53
N PRO A 201 -5.46 6.47 -9.63
CA PRO A 201 -6.59 7.34 -9.98
C PRO A 201 -7.91 6.62 -10.29
N LEU A 202 -7.88 5.33 -10.62
CA LEU A 202 -9.03 4.55 -11.10
C LEU A 202 -9.55 3.51 -10.08
N ASN A 203 -9.11 3.58 -8.82
CA ASN A 203 -9.51 2.61 -7.80
C ASN A 203 -11.00 2.75 -7.44
N THR A 204 -11.79 1.68 -7.60
CA THR A 204 -13.22 1.66 -7.23
C THR A 204 -13.45 1.90 -5.74
N SER A 205 -12.52 1.49 -4.88
CA SER A 205 -12.57 1.75 -3.43
C SER A 205 -12.45 3.25 -3.11
N LEU A 206 -11.61 3.96 -3.87
CA LEU A 206 -11.42 5.42 -3.75
C LEU A 206 -12.71 6.19 -4.07
N ALA A 207 -13.48 5.72 -5.07
CA ALA A 207 -14.77 6.33 -5.41
C ALA A 207 -15.79 6.22 -4.27
N TYR A 208 -15.80 5.12 -3.51
CA TYR A 208 -16.63 4.97 -2.31
C TYR A 208 -16.11 5.84 -1.15
N ALA A 209 -14.80 5.86 -0.89
CA ALA A 209 -14.20 6.69 0.15
C ALA A 209 -14.47 8.20 -0.07
N CYS A 210 -14.46 8.66 -1.33
CA CYS A 210 -14.83 10.04 -1.70
C CYS A 210 -16.29 10.38 -1.39
N LYS A 211 -17.22 9.41 -1.55
CA LYS A 211 -18.64 9.61 -1.21
C LYS A 211 -18.83 9.73 0.30
N TYR A 212 -18.15 8.90 1.09
CA TYR A 212 -18.22 8.94 2.55
C TYR A 212 -17.62 10.22 3.12
N THR A 213 -16.44 10.63 2.66
CA THR A 213 -15.81 11.89 3.08
C THR A 213 -16.67 13.11 2.75
N ARG A 214 -17.36 13.12 1.60
CA ARG A 214 -18.34 14.18 1.28
C ARG A 214 -19.52 14.19 2.26
N ARG A 215 -20.08 13.02 2.58
CA ARG A 215 -21.21 12.90 3.52
C ARG A 215 -20.86 13.35 4.93
N ILE A 216 -19.64 13.06 5.39
CA ILE A 216 -19.12 13.51 6.68
C ILE A 216 -19.00 15.04 6.71
N GLN A 217 -18.52 15.66 5.62
CA GLN A 217 -18.43 17.13 5.52
C GLN A 217 -19.81 17.79 5.53
N GLU A 218 -20.80 17.22 4.82
CA GLU A 218 -22.19 17.70 4.84
C GLU A 218 -22.80 17.63 6.25
N LEU A 219 -22.59 16.52 6.96
CA LEU A 219 -23.04 16.36 8.35
C LEU A 219 -22.38 17.35 9.31
N LEU A 220 -21.07 17.59 9.16
CA LEU A 220 -20.33 18.57 9.96
C LEU A 220 -20.86 19.99 9.75
N ILE A 221 -21.22 20.37 8.51
CA ILE A 221 -21.82 21.67 8.20
C ILE A 221 -23.18 21.83 8.91
N ILE A 222 -24.04 20.82 8.85
CA ILE A 222 -25.37 20.85 9.49
C ILE A 222 -25.23 20.94 11.03
N LEU A 223 -24.31 20.18 11.62
CA LEU A 223 -24.04 20.23 13.06
C LEU A 223 -23.50 21.60 13.50
N GLN A 224 -22.65 22.23 12.68
CA GLN A 224 -22.10 23.55 12.99
C GLN A 224 -23.15 24.68 12.86
N GLN A 225 -24.12 24.53 11.96
CA GLN A 225 -25.26 25.46 11.82
C GLN A 225 -26.28 25.33 12.96
N THR A 226 -26.49 24.12 13.46
CA THR A 226 -27.44 23.84 14.55
C THR A 226 -26.85 24.06 15.94
N CYS A 227 -25.52 24.15 16.08
CA CYS A 227 -24.82 24.51 17.31
C CYS A 227 -23.81 25.67 17.09
N PRO A 228 -24.25 26.94 17.18
CA PRO A 228 -23.43 28.12 16.89
C PRO A 228 -22.21 28.33 17.81
N SER A 229 -22.12 27.59 18.92
CA SER A 229 -21.06 27.73 19.94
C SER A 229 -19.74 27.04 19.59
N ILE A 230 -19.60 26.54 18.36
CA ILE A 230 -18.44 25.79 17.83
C ILE A 230 -17.59 26.66 16.87
N THR A 231 -17.88 27.95 16.77
CA THR A 231 -17.34 28.86 15.74
C THR A 231 -15.82 29.12 15.80
N ASP A 232 -15.10 28.67 16.82
CA ASP A 232 -13.67 29.01 17.01
C ASP A 232 -12.67 27.90 16.60
N LEU A 233 -13.11 26.76 16.09
CA LEU A 233 -12.21 25.62 15.81
C LEU A 233 -11.67 25.56 14.36
N GLY A 234 -12.13 26.44 13.46
CA GLY A 234 -11.93 26.31 12.00
C GLY A 234 -10.75 27.05 11.36
N THR A 235 -9.97 27.86 12.10
CA THR A 235 -9.02 28.84 11.52
C THR A 235 -7.55 28.43 11.57
N LYS A 236 -7.25 27.15 11.33
CA LYS A 236 -5.89 26.73 10.90
C LYS A 236 -5.97 25.88 9.64
N LEU A 237 -6.40 26.50 8.54
CA LEU A 237 -5.91 26.08 7.23
C LEU A 237 -4.40 26.36 7.21
N VAL A 238 -3.61 25.33 7.45
CA VAL A 238 -2.18 25.37 7.15
C VAL A 238 -2.08 25.61 5.64
N ALA A 239 -1.49 26.74 5.27
CA ALA A 239 -1.23 27.09 3.88
C ALA A 239 -0.32 26.01 3.26
N VAL A 240 -0.90 25.21 2.36
CA VAL A 240 -0.15 24.24 1.56
C VAL A 240 0.78 25.03 0.64
N THR A 241 2.07 25.00 0.94
CA THR A 241 3.10 25.54 0.05
C THR A 241 3.21 24.59 -1.16
N PRO A 242 3.10 25.07 -2.41
CA PRO A 242 3.27 24.22 -3.58
C PRO A 242 4.73 23.78 -3.63
N LYS A 243 4.99 22.49 -3.44
CA LYS A 243 6.33 21.93 -3.59
C LYS A 243 6.65 21.90 -5.09
N ASN A 244 7.53 22.82 -5.51
CA ASN A 244 8.02 22.93 -6.88
C ASN A 244 8.52 21.58 -7.39
N LYS A 245 8.04 21.19 -8.57
CA LYS A 245 8.59 20.07 -9.34
C LYS A 245 9.92 20.51 -9.94
N THR A 246 11.02 19.95 -9.45
CA THR A 246 12.30 19.96 -10.18
C THR A 246 12.18 19.11 -11.44
N LYS A 247 12.77 19.64 -12.52
CA LYS A 247 12.78 19.17 -13.91
C LYS A 247 13.00 17.67 -14.09
#